data_AF-A0A4Q9FU49-F1
#
_entry.id   AF-A0A4Q9FU49-F1
#
_cell.length_a   1.000
_cell.length_b   1.000
_cell.length_c   1.000
_cell.angle_alpha   90.00
_cell.angle_beta   90.00
_cell.angle_gamma   90.00
#
_symmetry.space_group_name_H-M   'P 1'
#
loop_
_entity.id
_entity.type
_entity.pdbx_description
1 polymer ?
#
loop_
_entity_poly.entity_id
_entity_poly.type
_entity_poly.pdbx_seq_one_letter_code
_entity_poly.pdbx_strand_id
1 'polypeptide(L)'
;MTDESWYAKTAYGSNEVPQQERSAERPWIMRFAKARLPWGNADDITSVSLLEKFSPKKLRLHEGFKKEREEKTASEAYSPSPYELIDFHIRDDHERFRYALLPASSHFWLYMKFFGKWFFYILFIFSIPSHFVMTSATTEPFWELTKRSAIEYYSWLLGLPLLSWAIGSIVIKHFPSLWINPPRGPIWELNRRTGLVTVFDYKNNGEYKKNGTIGELTA
;
A
#
# COMPACT_ATOMS: atom_id res chain seq x y z
N MET A 1 -13.01 29.48 31.79
CA MET A 1 -12.22 28.94 30.67
C MET A 1 -13.23 28.40 29.68
N THR A 2 -13.44 29.13 28.59
CA THR A 2 -14.33 28.72 27.50
C THR A 2 -13.77 27.42 26.93
N ASP A 3 -14.62 26.40 26.87
CA ASP A 3 -14.34 25.08 26.34
C ASP A 3 -14.16 25.21 24.81
N GLU A 4 -13.01 25.73 24.38
CA GLU A 4 -12.66 25.74 22.96
C GLU A 4 -12.41 24.30 22.54
N SER A 5 -13.36 23.74 21.80
CA SER A 5 -13.22 22.41 21.22
C SER A 5 -11.92 22.36 20.41
N TRP A 6 -11.00 21.44 20.77
CA TRP A 6 -9.71 21.24 20.07
C TRP A 6 -9.89 21.02 18.55
N TYR A 7 -11.05 20.47 18.18
CA TYR A 7 -11.52 20.25 16.83
C TYR A 7 -12.46 21.39 16.40
N ALA A 8 -12.37 21.79 15.13
CA ALA A 8 -13.30 22.76 14.55
C ALA A 8 -14.72 22.18 14.49
N LYS A 9 -15.75 23.05 14.47
CA LYS A 9 -17.16 22.63 14.31
C LYS A 9 -17.45 21.88 13.01
N THR A 10 -16.57 21.99 12.02
CA THR A 10 -16.65 21.27 10.75
C THR A 10 -15.95 19.91 10.79
N ALA A 11 -15.21 19.61 11.87
CA ALA A 11 -14.55 18.33 12.03
C ALA A 11 -15.59 17.21 12.19
N TYR A 12 -15.27 16.04 11.67
CA TYR A 12 -16.14 14.88 11.81
C TYR A 12 -16.26 14.47 13.29
N GLY A 13 -17.41 14.75 13.89
CA GLY A 13 -17.81 14.29 15.21
C GLY A 13 -19.01 13.34 15.10
N SER A 14 -19.06 12.32 15.96
CA SER A 14 -20.20 11.38 16.01
C SER A 14 -21.54 12.06 16.25
N ASN A 15 -21.53 13.27 16.82
CA ASN A 15 -22.71 13.99 17.27
C ASN A 15 -23.15 15.10 16.29
N GLU A 16 -22.36 15.41 15.25
CA GLU A 16 -22.52 16.61 14.42
C GLU A 16 -22.52 16.28 12.92
N VAL A 17 -23.09 15.13 12.53
CA VAL A 17 -23.15 14.73 11.12
C VAL A 17 -24.11 15.68 10.37
N PRO A 18 -23.63 16.53 9.45
CA PRO A 18 -24.50 17.43 8.70
C PRO A 18 -25.43 16.62 7.78
N GLN A 19 -26.70 17.00 7.70
CA GLN A 19 -27.62 16.43 6.72
C GLN A 19 -27.14 16.80 5.31
N GLN A 20 -26.95 15.79 4.46
CA GLN A 20 -26.48 15.95 3.08
C GLN A 20 -27.40 15.21 2.11
N GLU A 21 -27.55 15.74 0.90
CA GLU A 21 -28.45 15.18 -0.11
C GLU A 21 -28.02 13.77 -0.57
N ARG A 22 -29.02 12.93 -0.85
CA ARG A 22 -28.80 11.56 -1.30
C ARG A 22 -28.20 11.58 -2.71
N SER A 23 -26.93 11.17 -2.83
CA SER A 23 -26.27 11.02 -4.15
C SER A 23 -27.05 10.07 -5.08
N ALA A 24 -27.14 10.44 -6.37
CA ALA A 24 -27.85 9.73 -7.43
C ALA A 24 -27.39 8.27 -7.63
N GLU A 25 -28.30 7.40 -8.07
CA GLU A 25 -28.01 5.98 -8.29
C GLU A 25 -27.01 5.76 -9.44
N ARG A 26 -26.03 4.88 -9.21
CA ARG A 26 -25.02 4.50 -10.22
C ARG A 26 -25.33 3.16 -10.89
N PRO A 27 -24.79 2.93 -12.10
CA PRO A 27 -24.87 1.64 -12.80
C PRO A 27 -24.29 0.48 -11.96
N TRP A 28 -24.85 -0.72 -12.12
CA TRP A 28 -24.56 -1.89 -11.27
C TRP A 28 -23.08 -2.28 -11.21
N ILE A 29 -22.33 -2.22 -12.31
CA ILE A 29 -20.89 -2.51 -12.35
C ILE A 29 -20.08 -1.57 -11.45
N MET A 30 -20.46 -0.28 -11.40
CA MET A 30 -19.76 0.70 -10.55
C MET A 30 -20.03 0.50 -9.07
N ARG A 31 -21.03 -0.31 -8.68
CA ARG A 31 -21.33 -0.63 -7.27
C ARG A 31 -20.27 -1.56 -6.65
N PHE A 32 -19.56 -2.35 -7.46
CA PHE A 32 -18.48 -3.24 -6.99
C PHE A 32 -17.11 -2.55 -6.90
N ALA A 33 -16.86 -1.57 -7.76
CA ALA A 33 -15.55 -0.91 -7.83
C ALA A 33 -15.33 0.14 -6.72
N LYS A 34 -16.41 0.66 -6.12
CA LYS A 34 -16.36 1.67 -5.07
C LYS A 34 -17.47 1.41 -4.04
N ALA A 35 -17.10 1.05 -2.83
CA ALA A 35 -18.03 1.10 -1.70
C ALA A 35 -18.46 2.57 -1.49
N ARG A 36 -19.78 2.80 -1.38
CA ARG A 36 -20.33 4.13 -1.14
C ARG A 36 -20.16 4.43 0.35
N LEU A 37 -19.61 5.59 0.69
CA LEU A 37 -19.89 6.18 2.01
C LEU A 37 -21.42 6.43 2.06
N PRO A 38 -22.24 6.03 3.05
CA PRO A 38 -23.62 6.42 3.18
C PRO A 38 -23.61 7.90 3.50
N TRP A 39 -23.52 8.67 2.43
CA TRP A 39 -23.73 10.10 2.43
C TRP A 39 -25.18 10.32 2.90
N GLY A 40 -25.34 10.96 4.07
CA GLY A 40 -26.63 11.34 4.66
C GLY A 40 -27.17 10.45 5.79
N ASN A 41 -26.58 9.27 6.03
CA ASN A 41 -26.86 8.43 7.20
C ASN A 41 -25.51 7.93 7.72
N ALA A 42 -25.22 8.12 9.01
CA ALA A 42 -23.99 7.64 9.64
C ALA A 42 -24.00 6.12 9.85
N ASP A 43 -24.34 5.34 8.82
CA ASP A 43 -24.10 3.91 8.86
C ASP A 43 -22.59 3.68 8.74
N ASP A 44 -22.03 2.95 9.71
CA ASP A 44 -20.60 2.64 9.82
C ASP A 44 -20.09 1.89 8.57
N ILE A 45 -19.61 2.61 7.55
CA ILE A 45 -18.92 2.00 6.38
C ILE A 45 -17.59 1.44 6.79
N THR A 46 -16.96 2.19 7.68
CA THR A 46 -15.71 1.85 8.28
C THR A 46 -16.14 1.09 9.50
N SER A 47 -15.90 -0.22 9.51
CA SER A 47 -16.20 -1.04 10.67
C SER A 47 -15.66 -0.33 11.91
N VAL A 48 -16.43 -0.32 13.01
CA VAL A 48 -15.98 0.23 14.30
C VAL A 48 -14.56 -0.26 14.64
N SER A 49 -14.23 -1.50 14.25
CA SER A 49 -12.89 -2.07 14.37
C SER A 49 -11.76 -1.28 13.69
N LEU A 50 -12.01 -0.62 12.56
CA LEU A 50 -11.02 0.25 11.90
C LEU A 50 -10.84 1.58 12.66
N LEU A 51 -11.93 2.18 13.16
CA LEU A 51 -11.86 3.38 13.99
C LEU A 51 -11.19 3.10 15.34
N GLU A 52 -11.46 1.93 15.94
CA GLU A 52 -10.75 1.45 17.14
C GLU A 52 -9.28 1.13 16.88
N LYS A 53 -8.95 0.60 15.68
CA LYS A 53 -7.57 0.37 15.26
C LYS A 53 -6.80 1.68 15.19
N PHE A 54 -7.42 2.75 14.70
CA PHE A 54 -6.84 4.10 14.58
C PHE A 54 -7.41 5.10 15.60
N SER A 55 -7.70 4.64 16.82
CA SER A 55 -8.22 5.53 17.87
C SER A 55 -7.22 6.67 18.16
N PRO A 56 -7.69 7.90 18.48
CA PRO A 56 -6.81 9.02 18.81
C PRO A 56 -5.80 8.70 19.92
N LYS A 57 -6.19 7.87 20.89
CA LYS A 57 -5.31 7.42 21.98
C LYS A 57 -4.12 6.60 21.46
N LYS A 58 -4.36 5.67 20.53
CA LYS A 58 -3.30 4.85 19.91
C LYS A 58 -2.37 5.70 19.04
N LEU A 59 -2.92 6.65 18.28
CA LEU A 59 -2.13 7.56 17.45
C LEU A 59 -1.21 8.44 18.31
N ARG A 60 -1.74 9.05 19.39
CA ARG A 60 -0.92 9.84 20.33
C ARG A 60 0.17 9.01 21.02
N LEU A 61 -0.11 7.74 21.31
CA LEU A 61 0.89 6.83 21.86
C LEU A 61 2.00 6.53 20.83
N HIS A 62 1.63 6.36 19.56
CA HIS A 62 2.61 6.19 18.48
C HIS A 62 3.45 7.46 18.23
N GLU A 63 2.81 8.64 18.28
CA GLU A 63 3.50 9.94 18.23
C GLU A 63 4.50 10.10 19.38
N GLY A 64 4.14 9.64 20.59
CA GLY A 64 5.05 9.61 21.74
C GLY A 64 6.29 8.77 21.48
N PHE A 65 6.13 7.56 20.96
CA PHE A 65 7.28 6.70 20.58
C PHE A 65 8.12 7.31 19.46
N LYS A 66 7.50 8.03 18.53
CA LYS A 66 8.23 8.73 17.46
C LYS A 66 9.09 9.87 18.02
N LYS A 67 8.55 10.69 18.93
CA LYS A 67 9.29 11.75 19.62
C LYS A 67 10.46 11.20 20.44
N GLU A 68 10.24 10.15 21.22
CA GLU A 68 11.31 9.51 22.00
C GLU A 68 12.44 8.98 21.09
N ARG A 69 12.09 8.45 19.92
CA ARG A 69 13.06 8.02 18.91
C ARG A 69 13.83 9.20 18.30
N GLU A 70 13.15 10.29 17.98
CA GLU A 70 13.76 11.53 17.46
C GLU A 70 14.74 12.12 18.48
N GLU A 71 14.38 12.16 19.77
CA GLU A 71 15.24 12.58 20.88
C GLU A 71 16.48 11.68 21.00
N LYS A 72 16.30 10.35 20.93
CA LYS A 72 17.42 9.38 20.96
C LYS A 72 18.33 9.48 19.74
N THR A 73 17.77 9.87 18.59
CA THR A 73 18.54 10.11 17.36
C THR A 73 19.37 11.39 17.50
N ALA A 74 18.78 12.44 18.08
CA ALA A 74 19.48 13.69 18.38
C ALA A 74 20.58 13.50 19.44
N SER A 75 20.42 12.56 20.37
CA SER A 75 21.42 12.21 21.36
C SER A 75 22.45 11.16 20.87
N GLU A 76 22.52 10.90 19.56
CA GLU A 76 23.39 9.90 18.89
C GLU A 76 23.30 8.45 19.41
N ALA A 77 22.35 8.15 20.29
CA ALA A 77 22.19 6.85 20.93
C ALA A 77 21.43 5.84 20.05
N TYR A 78 20.88 6.28 18.92
CA TYR A 78 20.02 5.48 18.06
C TYR A 78 20.58 5.36 16.63
N SER A 79 20.74 4.12 16.17
CA SER A 79 21.06 3.81 14.78
C SER A 79 19.76 3.66 13.99
N PRO A 80 19.44 4.56 13.04
CA PRO A 80 18.21 4.49 12.29
C PRO A 80 18.17 3.30 11.33
N SER A 81 16.97 2.81 11.08
CA SER A 81 16.73 1.82 10.03
C SER A 81 16.95 2.46 8.65
N PRO A 82 17.41 1.72 7.62
CA PRO A 82 17.55 2.24 6.26
C PRO A 82 16.28 2.87 5.69
N TYR A 83 15.11 2.45 6.19
CA TYR A 83 13.81 2.97 5.79
C TYR A 83 13.46 4.31 6.45
N GLU A 84 14.01 4.63 7.63
CA GLU A 84 13.68 5.83 8.39
C GLU A 84 14.30 7.10 7.81
N LEU A 85 15.41 6.97 7.06
CA LEU A 85 16.00 8.08 6.33
C LEU A 85 15.18 8.52 5.12
N ILE A 86 14.25 7.69 4.65
CA ILE A 86 13.47 7.96 3.44
C ILE A 86 12.19 8.72 3.84
N ASP A 87 12.02 9.93 3.32
CA ASP A 87 10.76 10.65 3.45
C ASP A 87 9.71 10.04 2.50
N PHE A 88 8.76 9.30 3.08
CA PHE A 88 7.64 8.72 2.34
C PHE A 88 6.51 9.70 2.07
N HIS A 89 6.56 10.92 2.62
CA HIS A 89 5.47 11.88 2.60
C HIS A 89 4.14 11.35 3.16
N ILE A 90 4.16 10.21 3.86
CA ILE A 90 3.04 9.63 4.59
C ILE A 90 3.06 10.21 6.00
N ARG A 91 1.90 10.64 6.48
CA ARG A 91 1.78 11.21 7.83
C ARG A 91 0.50 10.70 8.47
N ASP A 92 0.64 9.94 9.55
CA ASP A 92 -0.48 9.36 10.28
C ASP A 92 -0.45 9.86 11.73
N ASP A 93 -0.89 11.10 11.90
CA ASP A 93 -0.98 11.75 13.20
C ASP A 93 -2.46 11.84 13.63
N HIS A 94 -2.69 12.11 14.92
CA HIS A 94 -4.04 12.29 15.44
C HIS A 94 -4.78 13.50 14.84
N GLU A 95 -4.06 14.42 14.20
CA GLU A 95 -4.62 15.60 13.53
C GLU A 95 -4.74 15.43 12.01
N ARG A 96 -3.85 14.66 11.36
CA ARG A 96 -3.74 14.62 9.90
C ARG A 96 -3.44 13.20 9.44
N PHE A 97 -4.18 12.73 8.45
CA PHE A 97 -3.86 11.53 7.69
C PHE A 97 -3.45 11.92 6.28
N ARG A 98 -2.23 11.60 5.89
CA ARG A 98 -1.66 11.94 4.59
C ARG A 98 -1.20 10.66 3.92
N TYR A 99 -1.77 10.40 2.74
CA TYR A 99 -1.45 9.24 1.94
C TYR A 99 -0.52 9.63 0.79
N ALA A 100 0.52 8.83 0.57
CA ALA A 100 1.40 8.93 -0.59
C ALA A 100 1.51 7.57 -1.29
N LEU A 101 1.57 7.58 -2.63
CA LEU A 101 1.75 6.35 -3.39
C LEU A 101 3.22 5.98 -3.47
N LEU A 102 3.53 4.72 -3.20
CA LEU A 102 4.85 4.18 -3.49
C LEU A 102 5.22 4.38 -4.98
N PRO A 103 6.49 4.64 -5.32
CA PRO A 103 6.88 4.84 -6.71
C PRO A 103 6.68 3.56 -7.54
N ALA A 104 6.66 3.71 -8.87
CA ALA A 104 6.46 2.59 -9.78
C ALA A 104 7.55 1.51 -9.64
N SER A 105 8.78 1.89 -9.31
CA SER A 105 9.88 0.95 -9.00
C SER A 105 9.55 0.09 -7.78
N SER A 106 9.03 0.70 -6.71
CA SER A 106 8.53 0.00 -5.53
C SER A 106 7.23 -0.78 -5.79
N HIS A 107 6.59 -0.69 -6.94
CA HIS A 107 5.54 -1.63 -7.31
C HIS A 107 6.11 -2.78 -8.13
N PHE A 108 7.07 -2.49 -9.01
CA PHE A 108 7.73 -3.46 -9.88
C PHE A 108 8.31 -4.66 -9.11
N TRP A 109 9.12 -4.45 -8.06
CA TRP A 109 9.65 -5.60 -7.31
C TRP A 109 8.63 -6.30 -6.39
N LEU A 110 7.56 -5.62 -5.95
CA LEU A 110 6.45 -6.25 -5.19
C LEU A 110 5.78 -7.24 -6.14
N TYR A 111 5.47 -6.77 -7.35
CA TYR A 111 4.91 -7.58 -8.41
C TYR A 111 5.85 -8.70 -8.83
N MET A 112 7.14 -8.45 -9.04
CA MET A 112 8.12 -9.49 -9.37
C MET A 112 8.12 -10.61 -8.32
N LYS A 113 8.21 -10.25 -7.03
CA LYS A 113 8.18 -11.22 -5.92
C LYS A 113 6.84 -11.96 -5.85
N PHE A 114 5.73 -11.23 -5.91
CA PHE A 114 4.40 -11.78 -5.75
C PHE A 114 4.02 -12.69 -6.93
N PHE A 115 4.08 -12.17 -8.15
CA PHE A 115 3.77 -12.93 -9.36
C PHE A 115 4.76 -14.08 -9.55
N GLY A 116 6.07 -13.88 -9.35
CA GLY A 116 7.05 -14.96 -9.44
C GLY A 116 6.68 -16.13 -8.52
N LYS A 117 6.33 -15.84 -7.26
CA LYS A 117 5.90 -16.85 -6.28
C LYS A 117 4.61 -17.56 -6.71
N TRP A 118 3.58 -16.81 -7.12
CA TRP A 118 2.29 -17.40 -7.50
C TRP A 118 2.37 -18.20 -8.80
N PHE A 119 3.03 -17.67 -9.82
CA PHE A 119 3.26 -18.40 -11.07
C PHE A 119 4.05 -19.68 -10.81
N PHE A 120 5.07 -19.65 -9.95
CA PHE A 120 5.81 -20.86 -9.58
C PHE A 120 4.89 -21.94 -9.02
N TYR A 121 4.05 -21.62 -8.03
CA TYR A 121 3.15 -22.62 -7.45
C TYR A 121 2.10 -23.13 -8.42
N ILE A 122 1.50 -22.25 -9.22
CA ILE A 122 0.51 -22.64 -10.22
C ILE A 122 1.14 -23.61 -11.23
N LEU A 123 2.28 -23.23 -11.81
CA LEU A 123 2.98 -24.08 -12.78
C LEU A 123 3.47 -25.38 -12.14
N PHE A 124 3.94 -25.34 -10.89
CA PHE A 124 4.35 -26.53 -10.16
C PHE A 124 3.19 -27.51 -9.97
N ILE A 125 2.02 -27.04 -9.54
CA ILE A 125 0.83 -27.88 -9.35
C ILE A 125 0.42 -28.55 -10.67
N PHE A 126 0.43 -27.82 -11.79
CA PHE A 126 0.08 -28.37 -13.10
C PHE A 126 1.18 -29.26 -13.71
N SER A 127 2.44 -29.05 -13.35
CA SER A 127 3.56 -29.85 -13.84
C SER A 127 3.52 -31.30 -13.36
N ILE A 128 2.99 -31.55 -12.17
CA ILE A 128 2.91 -32.89 -11.57
C ILE A 128 2.05 -33.85 -12.43
N PRO A 129 0.75 -33.58 -12.69
CA PRO A 129 -0.07 -34.47 -13.52
C PRO A 129 0.44 -34.54 -14.96
N SER A 130 0.97 -33.43 -15.50
CA SER A 130 1.58 -33.41 -16.83
C SER A 130 2.75 -34.40 -16.95
N HIS A 131 3.59 -34.52 -15.91
CA HIS A 131 4.71 -35.46 -15.88
C HIS A 131 4.26 -36.92 -15.88
N PHE A 132 3.20 -37.23 -15.13
CA PHE A 132 2.62 -38.58 -15.11
C PHE A 132 2.04 -38.97 -16.47
N VAL A 133 1.35 -38.05 -17.14
CA VAL A 133 0.85 -38.27 -18.51
C VAL A 133 2.02 -38.54 -19.48
N MET A 134 3.07 -37.72 -19.43
CA MET A 134 4.27 -37.90 -20.26
C MET A 134 4.95 -39.25 -20.03
N THR A 135 5.06 -39.67 -18.77
CA THR A 135 5.63 -40.97 -18.41
C THR A 135 4.79 -42.12 -18.97
N SER A 136 3.45 -42.02 -18.92
CA SER A 136 2.57 -43.06 -19.46
C SER A 136 2.61 -43.18 -20.99
N ALA A 137 2.98 -42.10 -21.69
CA ALA A 137 3.02 -42.04 -23.14
C ALA A 137 4.38 -42.46 -23.74
N THR A 138 5.37 -42.76 -22.89
CA THR A 138 6.73 -43.10 -23.32
C THR A 138 7.16 -44.45 -22.73
N THR A 139 8.05 -45.15 -23.43
CA THR A 139 8.66 -46.40 -22.96
C THR A 139 9.93 -46.17 -22.12
N GLU A 140 10.33 -44.91 -21.96
CA GLU A 140 11.52 -44.54 -21.20
C GLU A 140 11.31 -44.77 -19.70
N PRO A 141 12.34 -45.23 -18.97
CA PRO A 141 12.24 -45.38 -17.53
C PRO A 141 12.03 -44.01 -16.88
N PHE A 142 11.13 -43.95 -15.88
CA PHE A 142 10.71 -42.73 -15.19
C PHE A 142 11.88 -41.81 -14.78
N TRP A 143 12.98 -42.40 -14.29
CA TRP A 143 14.13 -41.64 -13.80
C TRP A 143 14.89 -40.91 -14.92
N GLU A 144 15.05 -41.54 -16.09
CA GLU A 144 15.77 -40.92 -17.21
C GLU A 144 14.92 -39.83 -17.87
N LEU A 145 13.61 -40.08 -18.03
CA LEU A 145 12.66 -39.05 -18.48
C LEU A 145 12.66 -37.86 -17.51
N THR A 146 12.66 -38.11 -16.20
CA THR A 146 12.66 -37.04 -15.18
C THR A 146 13.93 -36.20 -15.23
N LYS A 147 15.12 -36.82 -15.35
CA LYS A 147 16.37 -36.07 -15.50
C LYS A 147 16.39 -35.19 -16.74
N ARG A 148 16.00 -35.74 -17.89
CA ARG A 148 15.93 -34.98 -19.16
C ARG A 148 14.96 -33.82 -19.03
N SER A 149 13.73 -34.09 -18.57
CA SER A 149 12.70 -33.07 -18.37
C SER A 149 13.09 -32.03 -17.32
N ALA A 150 13.85 -32.38 -16.28
CA ALA A 150 14.35 -31.43 -15.30
C ALA A 150 15.23 -30.35 -15.93
N ILE A 151 16.15 -30.75 -16.81
CA ILE A 151 17.11 -29.85 -17.46
C ILE A 151 16.44 -29.09 -18.61
N GLU A 152 15.73 -29.80 -19.50
CA GLU A 152 15.23 -29.21 -20.74
C GLU A 152 13.91 -28.45 -20.57
N TYR A 153 13.03 -28.93 -19.68
CA TYR A 153 11.67 -28.39 -19.56
C TYR A 153 11.46 -27.64 -18.25
N TYR A 154 11.67 -28.28 -17.09
CA TYR A 154 11.39 -27.69 -15.79
C TYR A 154 12.32 -26.54 -15.43
N SER A 155 13.57 -26.56 -15.91
CA SER A 155 14.50 -25.44 -15.71
C SER A 155 13.97 -24.14 -16.33
N TRP A 156 13.34 -24.20 -17.51
CA TRP A 156 12.72 -23.03 -18.12
C TRP A 156 11.34 -22.74 -17.53
N LEU A 157 10.48 -23.76 -17.39
CA LEU A 157 9.10 -23.59 -16.92
C LEU A 157 9.03 -23.09 -15.48
N LEU A 158 9.77 -23.73 -14.56
CA LEU A 158 9.74 -23.44 -13.13
C LEU A 158 10.90 -22.55 -12.70
N GLY A 159 12.06 -22.68 -13.35
CA GLY A 159 13.24 -21.90 -12.99
C GLY A 159 13.08 -20.41 -13.26
N LEU A 160 12.41 -19.99 -14.35
CA LEU A 160 12.15 -18.57 -14.62
C LEU A 160 11.27 -17.89 -13.53
N PRO A 161 10.10 -18.44 -13.16
CA PRO A 161 9.32 -17.93 -12.03
C PRO A 161 10.09 -17.96 -10.70
N LEU A 162 10.85 -19.04 -10.45
CA LEU A 162 11.64 -19.19 -9.23
C LEU A 162 12.74 -18.13 -9.12
N LEU A 163 13.44 -17.87 -10.23
CA LEU A 163 14.47 -16.84 -10.32
C LEU A 163 13.88 -15.44 -10.14
N SER A 164 12.74 -15.16 -10.77
CA SER A 164 11.99 -13.90 -10.56
C SER A 164 11.61 -13.72 -9.08
N TRP A 165 11.09 -14.76 -8.44
CA TRP A 165 10.76 -14.73 -7.01
C TRP A 165 11.98 -14.53 -6.12
N ALA A 166 13.10 -15.22 -6.41
CA ALA A 166 14.35 -15.11 -5.69
C ALA A 166 14.94 -13.70 -5.80
N ILE A 167 15.04 -13.15 -7.01
CA ILE A 167 15.56 -11.80 -7.26
C ILE A 167 14.69 -10.76 -6.54
N GLY A 168 13.37 -10.80 -6.70
CA GLY A 168 12.47 -9.87 -6.02
C GLY A 168 12.61 -9.95 -4.50
N SER A 169 12.80 -11.15 -3.94
CA SER A 169 12.98 -11.35 -2.50
C SER A 169 14.34 -10.83 -2.01
N ILE A 170 15.41 -11.04 -2.77
CA ILE A 170 16.77 -10.56 -2.43
C ILE A 170 16.79 -9.04 -2.43
N VAL A 171 16.26 -8.39 -3.47
CA VAL A 171 16.23 -6.94 -3.58
C VAL A 171 15.44 -6.30 -2.44
N ILE A 172 14.25 -6.82 -2.14
CA ILE A 172 13.43 -6.28 -1.04
C ILE A 172 14.11 -6.43 0.32
N LYS A 173 14.82 -7.53 0.57
CA LYS A 173 15.42 -7.83 1.88
C LYS A 173 16.78 -7.16 2.10
N HIS A 174 17.63 -7.13 1.08
CA HIS A 174 19.04 -6.73 1.23
C HIS A 174 19.35 -5.38 0.59
N PHE A 175 18.53 -4.90 -0.35
CA PHE A 175 18.77 -3.66 -1.10
C PHE A 175 17.58 -2.69 -0.97
N PRO A 176 17.30 -2.19 0.24
CA PRO A 176 16.18 -1.30 0.48
C PRO A 176 16.25 -0.02 -0.37
N SER A 177 17.44 0.46 -0.73
CA SER A 177 17.64 1.62 -1.60
C SER A 177 17.22 1.39 -3.06
N LEU A 178 17.34 0.17 -3.59
CA LEU A 178 16.86 -0.16 -4.94
C LEU A 178 15.34 -0.34 -4.97
N TRP A 179 14.81 -0.87 -3.88
CA TRP A 179 13.40 -1.19 -3.73
C TRP A 179 12.56 0.05 -3.39
N ILE A 180 13.00 0.84 -2.43
CA ILE A 180 12.26 1.96 -1.86
C ILE A 180 12.92 3.26 -2.31
N ASN A 181 12.17 4.01 -3.11
CA ASN A 181 12.52 5.38 -3.44
C ASN A 181 11.50 6.32 -2.80
N PRO A 182 11.89 7.56 -2.47
CA PRO A 182 10.95 8.56 -1.99
C PRO A 182 9.85 8.74 -3.05
N PRO A 183 8.57 8.73 -2.63
CA PRO A 183 7.46 8.93 -3.55
C PRO A 183 7.45 10.37 -4.07
N ARG A 184 6.75 10.62 -5.18
CA ARG A 184 6.73 11.96 -5.82
C ARG A 184 6.05 13.03 -4.96
N GLY A 185 5.25 12.62 -3.97
CA GLY A 185 4.47 13.49 -3.11
C GLY A 185 3.21 12.80 -2.56
N PRO A 186 2.54 13.42 -1.59
CA PRO A 186 1.26 12.93 -1.07
C PRO A 186 0.14 13.06 -2.09
N ILE A 187 -0.76 12.10 -2.23
CA ILE A 187 -1.91 12.19 -3.14
C ILE A 187 -3.06 12.97 -2.50
N TRP A 188 -3.30 12.75 -1.21
CA TRP A 188 -4.34 13.43 -0.48
C TRP A 188 -3.98 13.52 1.01
N GLU A 189 -4.56 14.50 1.69
CA GLU A 189 -4.46 14.71 3.13
C GLU A 189 -5.85 14.99 3.70
N LEU A 190 -6.24 14.24 4.73
CA LEU A 190 -7.40 14.52 5.56
C LEU A 190 -6.94 15.22 6.84
N ASN A 191 -7.37 16.46 7.03
CA ASN A 191 -7.20 17.17 8.28
C ASN A 191 -8.36 16.83 9.22
N ARG A 192 -8.12 15.99 10.22
CA ARG A 192 -9.13 15.62 11.20
C ARG A 192 -9.52 16.77 12.11
N ARG A 193 -8.65 17.77 12.29
CA ARG A 193 -8.93 18.96 13.09
C ARG A 193 -9.99 19.84 12.44
N THR A 194 -9.98 19.94 11.12
CA THR A 194 -10.91 20.80 10.36
C THR A 194 -11.99 20.03 9.61
N GLY A 195 -11.81 18.73 9.36
CA GLY A 195 -12.66 17.91 8.51
C GLY A 195 -12.36 18.03 7.01
N LEU A 196 -11.41 18.88 6.61
CA LEU A 196 -11.10 19.16 5.19
C LEU A 196 -10.24 18.05 4.57
N VAL A 197 -10.51 17.75 3.29
CA VAL A 197 -9.67 16.88 2.48
C VAL A 197 -8.97 17.71 1.41
N THR A 198 -7.64 17.71 1.43
CA THR A 198 -6.79 18.30 0.40
C THR A 198 -6.38 17.22 -0.58
N VAL A 199 -6.69 17.38 -1.86
CA VAL A 199 -6.19 16.49 -2.92
C VAL A 199 -5.06 17.18 -3.66
N PHE A 200 -3.92 16.50 -3.76
CA PHE A 200 -2.75 16.98 -4.49
C PHE A 200 -2.77 16.39 -5.90
N ASP A 201 -3.04 17.24 -6.89
CA ASP A 201 -2.91 16.83 -8.29
C ASP A 201 -1.50 17.12 -8.78
N TYR A 202 -0.80 16.12 -9.33
CA TYR A 202 0.53 16.27 -9.92
C TYR A 202 0.54 16.19 -11.45
N LYS A 203 -0.62 15.95 -12.08
CA LYS A 203 -0.74 15.68 -13.52
C LYS A 203 -0.82 16.94 -14.40
N ASN A 204 -0.73 18.13 -13.82
CA ASN A 204 -0.74 19.38 -14.57
C ASN A 204 0.62 19.68 -15.26
N ASN A 205 1.01 18.84 -16.23
CA ASN A 205 1.99 19.09 -17.30
C ASN A 205 3.19 20.03 -17.00
N GLY A 206 3.83 19.90 -15.83
CA GLY A 206 5.03 20.67 -15.49
C GLY A 206 4.79 22.12 -15.06
N GLU A 207 3.56 22.61 -14.88
CA GLU A 207 3.31 23.90 -14.23
C GLU A 207 3.81 23.90 -12.77
N TYR A 208 3.75 22.75 -12.09
CA TYR A 208 4.29 22.56 -10.74
C TYR A 208 5.80 22.79 -10.64
N LYS A 209 6.57 22.41 -11.68
CA LYS A 209 8.01 22.66 -11.73
C LYS A 209 8.35 24.12 -12.07
N LYS A 210 7.41 24.85 -12.67
CA LYS A 210 7.62 26.25 -13.11
C LYS A 210 7.15 27.27 -12.07
N ASN A 211 6.03 27.04 -11.41
CA ASN A 211 5.34 28.07 -10.61
C ASN A 211 5.32 27.78 -9.09
N GLY A 212 5.76 26.60 -8.64
CA GLY A 212 5.94 26.28 -7.22
C GLY A 212 4.66 26.24 -6.36
N THR A 213 3.49 26.51 -6.93
CA THR A 213 2.21 26.47 -6.21
C THR A 213 1.53 25.12 -6.41
N ILE A 214 1.32 24.42 -5.30
CA ILE A 214 0.46 23.24 -5.22
C ILE A 214 -0.97 23.73 -5.48
N GLY A 215 -1.63 23.19 -6.50
CA GLY A 215 -3.05 23.40 -6.70
C GLY A 215 -3.80 22.64 -5.61
N GLU A 216 -3.99 23.28 -4.46
CA GLU A 216 -4.79 22.72 -3.37
C GLU A 216 -6.26 22.79 -3.79
N LEU A 217 -6.81 21.65 -4.20
CA LEU A 217 -8.26 21.49 -4.28
C LEU A 217 -8.74 21.11 -2.88
N THR A 218 -9.14 22.11 -2.10
CA THR A 218 -9.84 21.93 -0.83
C THR A 218 -11.34 21.86 -1.11
N ALA A 219 -11.97 20.74 -0.75
CA ALA A 219 -13.41 20.54 -0.77
C ALA A 219 -13.94 20.23 0.64
#